data_AF-A0A1L4C0S0-F1
#
_entry.id   AF-A0A1L4C0S0-F1
#
_cell.length_a   1.000
_cell.length_b   1.000
_cell.length_c   1.000
_cell.angle_alpha   90.00
_cell.angle_beta   90.00
_cell.angle_gamma   90.00
#
_symmetry.space_group_name_H-M   'P 1'
#
loop_
_entity.id
_entity.type
_entity.pdbx_description
1 polymer ?
#
loop_
_entity_poly.entity_id
_entity_poly.type
_entity_poly.pdbx_seq_one_letter_code
_entity_poly.pdbx_strand_id
1 'polypeptide(L)'
;MQSFKQSKKLLIFSLKREKIKLSYWLIGCLSFVIIGIIAFVLTYNDPNDRQAMVGAMSNPAMEALFGKVIGVDNYTIGAMYSHTMTVMTLSLISISAILLVVRNTRLEEEEGMIEIFRALPTGKLAHTTSAITLLAIYNIILAVLSAIILIIFGDNSVDVNGAVLTGVIYGSVGLFYGSVALLFSQLSSNSRNATMFSLVFLGLSYVLRIIGDSGFELISWISPLGLLYRTKPFVTNNWWPVLILFFGTIIFIVISLYLQKRRDLGSGLLPSRVGKRSASRLLRTVPGLALNLLKAPLIIWTLSLILLGVTYGSVMGDLETLIAGNEVIEKIIENNPDQNIVKQFIAIILGLLSIATVIPVIQIVMKLTTATHLYH
;
A
#
# COMPACT_ATOMS: atom_id res chain seq x y z
N MET A 1 -3.30 28.67 -21.17
CA MET A 1 -1.95 28.69 -20.56
C MET A 1 -1.86 29.43 -19.23
N GLN A 2 -2.57 30.55 -19.00
CA GLN A 2 -2.49 31.32 -17.74
C GLN A 2 -2.79 30.51 -16.46
N SER A 3 -3.67 29.50 -16.52
CA SER A 3 -4.03 28.66 -15.35
C SER A 3 -2.88 27.82 -14.78
N PHE A 4 -1.78 27.64 -15.52
CA PHE A 4 -0.60 26.87 -15.12
C PHE A 4 0.65 27.76 -14.89
N LYS A 5 0.47 29.08 -14.82
CA LYS A 5 1.59 30.02 -14.63
C LYS A 5 2.28 29.74 -13.29
N GLN A 6 3.62 29.68 -13.30
CA GLN A 6 4.50 29.40 -12.15
C GLN A 6 4.51 27.95 -11.60
N SER A 7 3.89 26.96 -12.27
CA SER A 7 3.94 25.55 -11.79
C SER A 7 5.37 25.03 -11.56
N LYS A 8 6.34 25.41 -12.41
CA LYS A 8 7.74 25.01 -12.27
C LYS A 8 8.39 25.54 -10.97
N LYS A 9 8.10 26.79 -10.58
CA LYS A 9 8.65 27.36 -9.34
C LYS A 9 8.04 26.68 -8.11
N LEU A 10 6.73 26.42 -8.15
CA LEU A 10 6.05 25.66 -7.10
C LEU A 10 6.58 24.23 -7.02
N LEU A 11 6.90 23.58 -8.14
CA LEU A 11 7.52 22.26 -8.16
C LEU A 11 8.88 22.25 -7.47
N ILE A 12 9.76 23.21 -7.80
CA ILE A 12 11.07 23.32 -7.16
C ILE A 12 10.91 23.57 -5.65
N PHE A 13 9.94 24.39 -5.25
CA PHE A 13 9.63 24.62 -3.84
C PHE A 13 9.15 23.34 -3.15
N SER A 14 8.17 22.63 -3.72
CA SER A 14 7.65 21.37 -3.20
C SER A 14 8.76 20.32 -3.10
N LEU A 15 9.63 20.19 -4.11
CA LEU A 15 10.79 19.29 -4.07
C LEU A 15 11.73 19.60 -2.90
N LYS A 16 12.07 20.88 -2.70
CA LYS A 16 12.95 21.28 -1.59
C LYS A 16 12.35 20.97 -0.22
N ARG A 17 11.04 21.14 -0.06
CA ARG A 17 10.32 20.82 1.16
C ARG A 17 10.19 19.32 1.38
N GLU A 18 9.88 18.58 0.33
CA GLU A 18 9.52 17.17 0.41
C GLU A 18 10.72 16.23 0.36
N LYS A 19 11.92 16.70 -0.03
CA LYS A 19 13.11 15.86 -0.26
C LYS A 19 13.38 14.85 0.86
N ILE A 20 13.29 15.25 2.13
CA ILE A 20 13.61 14.36 3.26
C ILE A 20 12.56 13.23 3.37
N LYS A 21 11.27 13.60 3.32
CA LYS A 21 10.17 12.63 3.42
C LYS A 21 10.14 11.70 2.20
N LEU A 22 10.38 12.24 1.01
CA LEU A 22 10.49 11.45 -0.22
C LEU A 22 11.68 10.50 -0.16
N SER A 23 12.84 10.93 0.36
CA SER A 23 13.99 10.05 0.53
C SER A 23 13.67 8.88 1.47
N TYR A 24 13.00 9.11 2.61
CA TYR A 24 12.61 8.01 3.50
C TYR A 24 11.64 7.02 2.84
N TRP A 25 10.63 7.52 2.12
CA TRP A 25 9.71 6.66 1.39
C TRP A 25 10.39 5.91 0.24
N LEU A 26 11.29 6.56 -0.48
CA LEU A 26 12.04 5.96 -1.57
C LEU A 26 12.96 4.85 -1.03
N ILE A 27 13.74 5.15 0.02
CA ILE A 27 14.60 4.17 0.69
C ILE A 27 13.75 3.00 1.20
N GLY A 28 12.66 3.26 1.92
CA GLY A 28 11.80 2.18 2.45
C GLY A 28 11.23 1.27 1.36
N CYS A 29 10.71 1.82 0.27
CA CYS A 29 10.18 1.03 -0.84
C CYS A 29 11.28 0.26 -1.57
N LEU A 30 12.43 0.89 -1.85
CA LEU A 30 13.53 0.22 -2.54
C LEU A 30 14.20 -0.84 -1.67
N SER A 31 14.34 -0.60 -0.37
CA SER A 31 14.80 -1.61 0.59
C SER A 31 13.87 -2.82 0.61
N PHE A 32 12.55 -2.63 0.53
CA PHE A 32 11.60 -3.74 0.43
C PHE A 32 11.84 -4.58 -0.84
N VAL A 33 12.07 -3.92 -1.98
CA VAL A 33 12.40 -4.59 -3.26
C VAL A 33 13.72 -5.36 -3.16
N ILE A 34 14.79 -4.71 -2.66
CA ILE A 34 16.14 -5.28 -2.51
C ILE A 34 16.12 -6.49 -1.57
N ILE A 35 15.54 -6.34 -0.39
CA ILE A 35 15.47 -7.41 0.61
C ILE A 35 14.68 -8.58 0.06
N GLY A 36 13.56 -8.34 -0.62
CA GLY A 36 12.73 -9.39 -1.22
C GLY A 36 13.51 -10.23 -2.23
N ILE A 37 14.17 -9.60 -3.20
CA ILE A 37 14.90 -10.35 -4.24
C ILE A 37 16.12 -11.08 -3.68
N ILE A 38 16.90 -10.44 -2.80
CA ILE A 38 18.07 -11.05 -2.17
C ILE A 38 17.66 -12.25 -1.31
N ALA A 39 16.57 -12.13 -0.54
CA ALA A 39 16.09 -13.22 0.31
C ALA A 39 15.76 -14.47 -0.52
N PHE A 40 15.11 -14.32 -1.68
CA PHE A 40 14.81 -15.45 -2.54
C PHE A 40 16.06 -16.06 -3.18
N VAL A 41 16.98 -15.23 -3.67
CA VAL A 41 18.23 -15.72 -4.28
C VAL A 41 19.09 -16.47 -3.26
N LEU A 42 19.21 -15.98 -2.03
CA LEU A 42 20.04 -16.61 -1.01
C LEU A 42 19.42 -17.88 -0.42
N THR A 43 18.09 -17.92 -0.30
CA THR A 43 17.39 -18.99 0.42
C THR A 43 16.95 -20.14 -0.50
N TYR A 44 16.58 -19.84 -1.74
CA TYR A 44 15.93 -20.79 -2.65
C TYR A 44 16.78 -21.07 -3.90
N ASN A 45 18.02 -21.51 -3.67
CA ASN A 45 18.96 -21.86 -4.75
C ASN A 45 18.55 -23.16 -5.46
N ASP A 46 18.02 -24.16 -4.75
CA ASP A 46 17.60 -25.43 -5.32
C ASP A 46 16.25 -25.26 -6.06
N PRO A 47 16.14 -25.65 -7.35
CA PRO A 47 14.87 -25.74 -8.06
C PRO A 47 13.80 -26.60 -7.37
N ASN A 48 14.19 -27.71 -6.72
CA ASN A 48 13.25 -28.62 -6.05
C ASN A 48 12.60 -27.97 -4.84
N ASP A 49 13.38 -27.22 -4.04
CA ASP A 49 12.87 -26.48 -2.88
C ASP A 49 11.86 -25.41 -3.31
N ARG A 50 12.13 -24.73 -4.44
CA ARG A 50 11.18 -23.78 -5.03
C ARG A 50 9.90 -24.47 -5.46
N GLN A 51 10.01 -25.58 -6.20
CA GLN A 51 8.84 -26.29 -6.70
C GLN A 51 7.97 -26.86 -5.57
N ALA A 52 8.57 -27.31 -4.47
CA ALA A 52 7.85 -27.74 -3.28
C ALA A 52 7.02 -26.61 -2.64
N MET A 53 7.46 -25.34 -2.78
CA MET A 53 6.76 -24.18 -2.24
C MET A 53 5.43 -23.87 -2.95
N VAL A 54 5.25 -24.35 -4.18
CA VAL A 54 4.00 -24.17 -4.94
C VAL A 54 2.81 -24.74 -4.18
N GLY A 55 2.95 -25.95 -3.61
CA GLY A 55 1.91 -26.59 -2.82
C GLY A 55 1.55 -25.78 -1.57
N ALA A 56 2.57 -25.36 -0.81
CA ALA A 56 2.39 -24.53 0.39
C ALA A 56 1.74 -23.16 0.10
N MET A 57 1.94 -22.63 -1.10
CA MET A 57 1.39 -21.35 -1.53
C MET A 57 -0.01 -21.42 -2.15
N SER A 58 -0.49 -22.63 -2.49
CA SER A 58 -1.75 -22.83 -3.19
C SER A 58 -2.97 -22.91 -2.24
N ASN A 59 -2.79 -22.69 -0.93
CA ASN A 59 -3.91 -22.66 0.01
C ASN A 59 -4.67 -21.32 -0.05
N PRO A 60 -5.97 -21.29 0.29
CA PRO A 60 -6.80 -20.08 0.16
C PRO A 60 -6.29 -18.86 0.92
N ALA A 61 -5.61 -19.05 2.06
CA ALA A 61 -5.08 -17.95 2.85
C ALA A 61 -3.87 -17.30 2.18
N MET A 62 -2.97 -18.10 1.61
CA MET A 62 -1.81 -17.62 0.87
C MET A 62 -2.23 -16.98 -0.45
N GLU A 63 -3.21 -17.54 -1.16
CA GLU A 63 -3.80 -16.90 -2.34
C GLU A 63 -4.47 -15.57 -1.98
N ALA A 64 -5.13 -15.46 -0.83
CA ALA A 64 -5.71 -14.21 -0.36
C ALA A 64 -4.65 -13.14 -0.02
N LEU A 65 -3.43 -13.53 0.36
CA LEU A 65 -2.33 -12.60 0.65
C LEU A 65 -1.51 -12.22 -0.60
N PHE A 66 -1.10 -13.21 -1.38
CA PHE A 66 -0.12 -13.06 -2.45
C PHE A 66 -0.73 -13.21 -3.85
N GLY A 67 -1.92 -13.82 -3.94
CA GLY A 67 -2.57 -14.19 -5.18
C GLY A 67 -2.27 -15.61 -5.61
N LYS A 68 -2.95 -16.00 -6.69
CA LYS A 68 -2.75 -17.32 -7.28
C LYS A 68 -1.32 -17.47 -7.76
N VAL A 69 -0.72 -18.61 -7.41
CA VAL A 69 0.66 -18.92 -7.77
C VAL A 69 0.90 -18.68 -9.27
N ILE A 70 1.95 -17.92 -9.57
CA ILE A 70 2.37 -17.61 -10.93
C ILE A 70 3.53 -18.54 -11.29
N GLY A 71 3.49 -19.15 -12.48
CA GLY A 71 4.57 -20.03 -12.93
C GLY A 71 4.59 -21.39 -12.24
N VAL A 72 3.42 -22.00 -12.04
CA VAL A 72 3.24 -23.29 -11.34
C VAL A 72 4.17 -24.38 -11.85
N ASP A 73 4.35 -24.50 -13.17
CA ASP A 73 5.17 -25.55 -13.78
C ASP A 73 6.68 -25.25 -13.76
N ASN A 74 7.06 -23.99 -13.53
CA ASN A 74 8.45 -23.54 -13.52
C ASN A 74 8.61 -22.37 -12.54
N TYR A 75 8.63 -22.70 -11.26
CA TYR A 75 8.61 -21.72 -10.18
C TYR A 75 10.01 -21.15 -9.89
N THR A 76 10.54 -20.37 -10.85
CA THR A 76 11.85 -19.72 -10.76
C THR A 76 11.90 -18.62 -9.69
N ILE A 77 13.10 -18.06 -9.42
CA ILE A 77 13.24 -16.90 -8.51
C ILE A 77 12.42 -15.71 -9.02
N GLY A 78 12.44 -15.44 -10.33
CA GLY A 78 11.62 -14.40 -10.95
C GLY A 78 10.12 -14.66 -10.77
N ALA A 79 9.64 -15.88 -11.01
CA ALA A 79 8.25 -16.26 -10.82
C ALA A 79 7.82 -16.14 -9.34
N MET A 80 8.68 -16.58 -8.43
CA MET A 80 8.46 -16.52 -6.99
C MET A 80 8.44 -15.09 -6.45
N TYR A 81 9.35 -14.23 -6.94
CA TYR A 81 9.33 -12.80 -6.65
C TYR A 81 8.05 -12.15 -7.18
N SER A 82 7.68 -12.44 -8.44
CA SER A 82 6.45 -11.93 -9.05
C SER A 82 5.21 -12.33 -8.26
N HIS A 83 5.10 -13.60 -7.87
CA HIS A 83 3.97 -14.11 -7.11
C HIS A 83 3.87 -13.45 -5.73
N THR A 84 4.95 -13.43 -4.95
CA THR A 84 4.90 -13.03 -3.53
C THR A 84 5.05 -11.52 -3.31
N MET A 85 5.84 -10.83 -4.13
CA MET A 85 6.20 -9.43 -3.90
C MET A 85 5.32 -8.43 -4.62
N THR A 86 4.65 -8.82 -5.71
CA THR A 86 3.87 -7.87 -6.51
C THR A 86 2.82 -7.15 -5.66
N VAL A 87 1.82 -7.86 -5.13
CA VAL A 87 0.70 -7.22 -4.42
C VAL A 87 1.15 -6.45 -3.16
N MET A 88 2.14 -6.99 -2.44
CA MET A 88 2.69 -6.36 -1.24
C MET A 88 3.39 -5.03 -1.55
N THR A 89 4.26 -5.03 -2.57
CA THR A 89 4.98 -3.83 -2.98
C THR A 89 4.04 -2.81 -3.60
N LEU A 90 3.07 -3.25 -4.40
CA LEU A 90 2.05 -2.37 -4.96
C LEU A 90 1.27 -1.65 -3.85
N SER A 91 0.90 -2.37 -2.79
CA SER A 91 0.18 -1.80 -1.64
C SER A 91 1.03 -0.77 -0.89
N LEU A 92 2.30 -1.06 -0.64
CA LEU A 92 3.23 -0.15 0.02
C LEU A 92 3.40 1.17 -0.76
N ILE A 93 3.62 1.07 -2.08
CA ILE A 93 3.78 2.24 -2.96
C ILE A 93 2.47 3.02 -3.07
N SER A 94 1.33 2.34 -3.08
CA SER A 94 0.02 3.00 -3.10
C SER A 94 -0.17 3.88 -1.86
N ILE A 95 0.20 3.37 -0.68
CA ILE A 95 0.13 4.14 0.57
C ILE A 95 1.05 5.36 0.50
N SER A 96 2.29 5.19 0.04
CA SER A 96 3.25 6.30 -0.07
C SER A 96 2.74 7.41 -1.00
N ALA A 97 2.17 7.04 -2.15
CA ALA A 97 1.60 7.95 -3.12
C ALA A 97 0.35 8.69 -2.60
N ILE A 98 -0.55 7.98 -1.91
CA ILE A 98 -1.73 8.59 -1.28
C ILE A 98 -1.30 9.66 -0.28
N LEU A 99 -0.37 9.34 0.62
CA LEU A 99 0.11 10.27 1.65
C LEU A 99 0.87 11.45 1.04
N LEU A 100 1.62 11.23 -0.04
CA LEU A 100 2.31 12.29 -0.77
C LEU A 100 1.30 13.29 -1.35
N VAL A 101 0.28 12.80 -2.06
CA VAL A 101 -0.69 13.66 -2.74
C VAL A 101 -1.54 14.43 -1.76
N VAL A 102 -2.12 13.77 -0.74
CA VAL A 102 -2.96 14.47 0.25
C VAL A 102 -2.16 15.55 0.98
N ARG A 103 -0.90 15.26 1.34
CA ARG A 103 0.00 16.23 1.97
C ARG A 103 0.29 17.44 1.08
N ASN A 104 0.49 17.23 -0.22
CA ASN A 104 0.81 18.29 -1.18
C ASN A 104 -0.43 18.85 -1.89
N THR A 105 -1.63 18.63 -1.34
CA THR A 105 -2.88 19.17 -1.87
C THR A 105 -3.77 19.63 -0.72
N ARG A 106 -4.57 18.72 -0.16
CA ARG A 106 -5.63 19.06 0.77
C ARG A 106 -5.10 19.54 2.13
N LEU A 107 -3.98 18.98 2.59
CA LEU A 107 -3.36 19.44 3.84
C LEU A 107 -2.85 20.88 3.72
N GLU A 108 -2.19 21.23 2.61
CA GLU A 108 -1.75 22.62 2.36
C GLU A 108 -2.92 23.59 2.21
N GLU A 109 -4.06 23.13 1.69
CA GLU A 109 -5.29 23.92 1.63
C GLU A 109 -5.84 24.19 3.05
N GLU A 110 -5.84 23.19 3.92
CA GLU A 110 -6.22 23.33 5.33
C GLU A 110 -5.29 24.23 6.14
N GLU A 111 -3.99 24.18 5.86
CA GLU A 111 -2.98 25.01 6.52
C GLU A 111 -2.96 26.46 6.00
N GLY A 112 -3.84 26.82 5.06
CA GLY A 112 -3.94 28.18 4.49
C GLY A 112 -2.84 28.53 3.48
N MET A 113 -1.95 27.59 3.14
CA MET A 113 -0.84 27.82 2.21
C MET A 113 -1.30 28.24 0.80
N ILE A 114 -2.48 27.77 0.39
CA ILE A 114 -3.07 28.09 -0.91
C ILE A 114 -3.44 29.58 -1.03
N GLU A 115 -3.81 30.23 0.08
CA GLU A 115 -4.14 31.67 0.10
C GLU A 115 -2.89 32.51 -0.20
N ILE A 116 -1.76 32.13 0.41
CA ILE A 116 -0.45 32.77 0.18
C ILE A 116 -0.03 32.61 -1.29
N PHE A 117 -0.19 31.42 -1.87
CA PHE A 117 0.17 31.20 -3.28
C PHE A 117 -0.73 32.00 -4.24
N ARG A 118 -2.01 32.20 -3.90
CA ARG A 118 -2.94 33.00 -4.71
C ARG A 118 -2.72 34.51 -4.59
N ALA A 119 -2.08 34.98 -3.51
CA ALA A 119 -1.63 36.37 -3.42
C ALA A 119 -0.47 36.67 -4.39
N LEU A 120 0.25 35.64 -4.84
CA LEU A 120 1.28 35.73 -5.88
C LEU A 120 0.67 35.55 -7.28
N PRO A 121 1.34 36.01 -8.36
CA PRO A 121 0.85 35.87 -9.74
C PRO A 121 0.99 34.42 -10.27
N THR A 122 0.32 33.48 -9.60
CA THR A 122 0.30 32.05 -9.90
C THR A 122 -1.04 31.64 -10.51
N GLY A 123 -1.03 30.64 -11.38
CA GLY A 123 -2.26 30.13 -12.00
C GLY A 123 -3.11 29.29 -11.05
N LYS A 124 -4.43 29.27 -11.22
CA LYS A 124 -5.38 28.53 -10.36
C LYS A 124 -5.06 27.03 -10.23
N LEU A 125 -4.44 26.41 -11.24
CA LEU A 125 -4.08 24.99 -11.25
C LEU A 125 -2.59 24.74 -10.99
N ALA A 126 -1.78 25.79 -10.79
CA ALA A 126 -0.33 25.67 -10.72
C ALA A 126 0.15 24.81 -9.54
N HIS A 127 -0.50 24.98 -8.39
CA HIS A 127 -0.21 24.20 -7.18
C HIS A 127 -0.52 22.71 -7.36
N THR A 128 -1.72 22.36 -7.84
CA THR A 128 -2.08 20.95 -8.07
C THR A 128 -1.26 20.31 -9.19
N THR A 129 -0.90 21.08 -10.21
CA THR A 129 0.00 20.60 -11.26
C THR A 129 1.40 20.31 -10.72
N SER A 130 1.90 21.14 -9.79
CA SER A 130 3.14 20.86 -9.05
C SER A 130 3.05 19.52 -8.30
N ALA A 131 1.96 19.27 -7.57
CA ALA A 131 1.75 18.01 -6.85
C ALA A 131 1.70 16.78 -7.78
N ILE A 132 0.99 16.88 -8.91
CA ILE A 132 0.93 15.80 -9.93
C ILE A 132 2.32 15.54 -10.52
N THR A 133 3.08 16.59 -10.80
CA THR A 133 4.42 16.47 -11.39
C THR A 133 5.40 15.86 -10.40
N LEU A 134 5.30 16.24 -9.12
CA LEU A 134 6.09 15.66 -8.03
C LEU A 134 5.79 14.15 -7.87
N LEU A 135 4.50 13.79 -7.88
CA LEU A 135 4.06 12.40 -7.86
C LEU A 135 4.65 11.59 -9.03
N ALA A 136 4.64 12.17 -10.24
CA ALA A 136 5.20 11.52 -11.43
C ALA A 136 6.70 11.32 -11.33
N ILE A 137 7.46 12.36 -10.95
CA ILE A 137 8.92 12.26 -10.77
C ILE A 137 9.27 11.18 -9.73
N TYR A 138 8.60 11.19 -8.58
CA TYR A 138 8.83 10.22 -7.51
C TYR A 138 8.61 8.78 -7.99
N ASN A 139 7.49 8.52 -8.68
CA ASN A 139 7.16 7.17 -9.16
C ASN A 139 7.99 6.71 -10.35
N ILE A 140 8.45 7.62 -11.23
CA ILE A 140 9.38 7.30 -12.31
C ILE A 140 10.74 6.90 -11.73
N ILE A 141 11.25 7.64 -10.75
CA ILE A 141 12.51 7.30 -10.07
C ILE A 141 12.37 5.93 -9.40
N LEU A 142 11.28 5.70 -8.67
CA LEU A 142 11.01 4.42 -8.03
C LEU A 142 10.97 3.28 -9.05
N ALA A 143 10.24 3.44 -10.16
CA ALA A 143 10.15 2.45 -11.23
C ALA A 143 11.53 2.07 -11.81
N VAL A 144 12.33 3.08 -12.17
CA VAL A 144 13.65 2.88 -12.76
C VAL A 144 14.59 2.19 -11.76
N LEU A 145 14.64 2.67 -10.52
CA LEU A 145 15.51 2.08 -9.51
C LEU A 145 15.09 0.66 -9.14
N SER A 146 13.79 0.37 -9.04
CA SER A 146 13.30 -1.00 -8.81
C SER A 146 13.70 -1.95 -9.94
N ALA A 147 13.58 -1.54 -11.21
CA ALA A 147 14.03 -2.35 -12.33
C ALA A 147 15.55 -2.62 -12.28
N ILE A 148 16.35 -1.59 -11.98
CA ILE A 148 17.81 -1.73 -11.84
C ILE A 148 18.16 -2.69 -10.70
N ILE A 149 17.51 -2.56 -9.56
CA ILE A 149 17.71 -3.46 -8.40
C ILE A 149 17.46 -4.91 -8.81
N LEU A 150 16.35 -5.19 -9.49
CA LEU A 150 16.02 -6.56 -9.89
C LEU A 150 17.04 -7.12 -10.88
N ILE A 151 17.50 -6.31 -11.84
CA ILE A 151 18.53 -6.72 -12.80
C ILE A 151 19.87 -7.02 -12.10
N ILE A 152 20.26 -6.24 -11.08
CA ILE A 152 21.55 -6.39 -10.40
C ILE A 152 21.54 -7.58 -9.42
N PHE A 153 20.44 -7.76 -8.68
CA PHE A 153 20.38 -8.73 -7.58
C PHE A 153 19.60 -10.01 -7.92
N GLY A 154 18.93 -10.06 -9.06
CA GLY A 154 18.22 -11.25 -9.54
C GLY A 154 19.16 -12.34 -10.06
N ASP A 155 18.63 -13.56 -10.18
CA ASP A 155 19.30 -14.67 -10.84
C ASP A 155 19.05 -14.67 -12.36
N ASN A 156 19.48 -15.72 -13.05
CA ASN A 156 19.30 -15.86 -14.51
C ASN A 156 17.83 -15.92 -14.96
N SER A 157 16.88 -16.14 -14.03
CA SER A 157 15.45 -16.13 -14.34
C SER A 157 14.83 -14.72 -14.33
N VAL A 158 15.57 -13.73 -13.80
CA VAL A 158 15.16 -12.32 -13.76
C VAL A 158 15.58 -11.63 -15.04
N ASP A 159 14.75 -11.78 -16.07
CA ASP A 159 15.01 -11.18 -17.38
C ASP A 159 14.76 -9.65 -17.38
N VAL A 160 15.43 -8.94 -18.29
CA VAL A 160 15.35 -7.47 -18.37
C VAL A 160 13.92 -7.01 -18.66
N ASN A 161 13.16 -7.71 -19.50
CA ASN A 161 11.78 -7.33 -19.82
C ASN A 161 10.89 -7.46 -18.58
N GLY A 162 10.99 -8.57 -17.83
CA GLY A 162 10.30 -8.73 -16.55
C GLY A 162 10.71 -7.70 -15.49
N ALA A 163 11.98 -7.34 -15.41
CA ALA A 163 12.47 -6.35 -14.44
C ALA A 163 11.95 -4.94 -14.75
N VAL A 164 11.99 -4.54 -16.03
CA VAL A 164 11.44 -3.25 -16.47
C VAL A 164 9.92 -3.22 -16.30
N LEU A 165 9.21 -4.30 -16.66
CA LEU A 165 7.77 -4.41 -16.41
C LEU A 165 7.47 -4.27 -14.92
N THR A 166 8.22 -4.93 -14.05
CA THR A 166 8.07 -4.84 -12.59
C THR A 166 8.27 -3.40 -12.08
N GLY A 167 9.30 -2.70 -12.57
CA GLY A 167 9.48 -1.28 -12.28
C GLY A 167 8.30 -0.43 -12.75
N VAL A 168 7.81 -0.68 -13.97
CA VAL A 168 6.68 0.06 -14.57
C VAL A 168 5.39 -0.19 -13.79
N ILE A 169 5.06 -1.41 -13.36
CA ILE A 169 3.87 -1.65 -12.53
C ILE A 169 3.97 -0.93 -11.17
N TYR A 170 5.15 -0.88 -10.57
CA TYR A 170 5.40 -0.17 -9.31
C TYR A 170 5.22 1.33 -9.47
N GLY A 171 5.77 1.95 -10.52
CA GLY A 171 5.53 3.37 -10.79
C GLY A 171 4.07 3.67 -11.14
N SER A 172 3.45 2.82 -11.95
CA SER A 172 2.07 3.02 -12.44
C SER A 172 1.04 2.93 -11.33
N VAL A 173 1.23 2.03 -10.35
CA VAL A 173 0.29 1.92 -9.22
C VAL A 173 0.35 3.14 -8.32
N GLY A 174 1.54 3.69 -8.07
CA GLY A 174 1.69 4.89 -7.28
C GLY A 174 1.08 6.11 -7.99
N LEU A 175 1.26 6.22 -9.31
CA LEU A 175 0.55 7.21 -10.12
C LEU A 175 -0.98 7.07 -9.99
N PHE A 176 -1.50 5.85 -10.12
CA PHE A 176 -2.93 5.57 -10.06
C PHE A 176 -3.51 5.93 -8.69
N TYR A 177 -3.00 5.39 -7.59
CA TYR A 177 -3.54 5.70 -6.26
C TYR A 177 -3.27 7.13 -5.81
N GLY A 178 -2.18 7.76 -6.30
CA GLY A 178 -1.99 9.20 -6.15
C GLY A 178 -3.07 10.01 -6.87
N SER A 179 -3.49 9.60 -8.07
CA SER A 179 -4.60 10.26 -8.80
C SER A 179 -5.96 10.06 -8.12
N VAL A 180 -6.20 8.88 -7.53
CA VAL A 180 -7.39 8.61 -6.71
C VAL A 180 -7.38 9.50 -5.46
N ALA A 181 -6.22 9.62 -4.79
CA ALA A 181 -6.07 10.52 -3.65
C ALA A 181 -6.29 11.99 -4.04
N LEU A 182 -5.86 12.39 -5.23
CA LEU A 182 -6.12 13.72 -5.76
C LEU A 182 -7.62 13.97 -5.93
N LEU A 183 -8.37 12.98 -6.43
CA LEU A 183 -9.82 13.06 -6.54
C LEU A 183 -10.47 13.22 -5.16
N PHE A 184 -10.11 12.37 -4.20
CA PHE A 184 -10.66 12.46 -2.84
C PHE A 184 -10.25 13.74 -2.12
N SER A 185 -9.10 14.33 -2.43
CA SER A 185 -8.71 15.68 -1.99
C SER A 185 -9.63 16.78 -2.51
N GLN A 186 -10.28 16.61 -3.68
CA GLN A 186 -11.29 17.56 -4.16
C GLN A 186 -12.68 17.31 -3.56
N LEU A 187 -13.00 16.04 -3.29
CA LEU A 187 -14.30 15.65 -2.73
C LEU A 187 -14.39 15.93 -1.22
N SER A 188 -13.29 15.84 -0.49
CA SER A 188 -13.28 15.91 0.97
C SER A 188 -13.08 17.33 1.49
N SER A 189 -13.74 17.65 2.60
CA SER A 189 -13.53 18.92 3.32
C SER A 189 -12.35 18.90 4.30
N ASN A 190 -11.71 17.75 4.51
CA ASN A 190 -10.45 17.70 5.25
C ASN A 190 -9.47 16.61 4.76
N SER A 191 -8.18 16.78 5.06
CA SER A 191 -7.06 15.94 4.65
C SER A 191 -7.15 14.54 5.26
N ARG A 192 -7.69 14.45 6.47
CA ARG A 192 -7.95 13.18 7.15
C ARG A 192 -8.96 12.32 6.39
N ASN A 193 -10.07 12.91 5.96
CA ASN A 193 -11.10 12.22 5.18
C ASN A 193 -10.59 11.86 3.79
N ALA A 194 -9.85 12.76 3.14
CA ALA A 194 -9.22 12.47 1.85
C ALA A 194 -8.28 11.25 1.94
N THR A 195 -7.44 11.21 2.98
CA THR A 195 -6.54 10.07 3.25
C THR A 195 -7.35 8.81 3.52
N MET A 196 -8.36 8.87 4.39
CA MET A 196 -9.17 7.72 4.77
C MET A 196 -9.91 7.12 3.57
N PHE A 197 -10.58 7.94 2.76
CA PHE A 197 -11.29 7.45 1.57
C PHE A 197 -10.34 6.83 0.55
N SER A 198 -9.15 7.40 0.38
CA SER A 198 -8.12 6.85 -0.51
C SER A 198 -7.61 5.49 -0.02
N LEU A 199 -7.36 5.35 1.29
CA LEU A 199 -6.93 4.07 1.88
C LEU A 199 -8.07 3.03 1.88
N VAL A 200 -9.31 3.43 2.10
CA VAL A 200 -10.48 2.54 1.96
C VAL A 200 -10.61 2.07 0.51
N PHE A 201 -10.40 2.94 -0.47
CA PHE A 201 -10.42 2.55 -1.88
C PHE A 201 -9.31 1.52 -2.20
N LEU A 202 -8.10 1.71 -1.66
CA LEU A 202 -7.01 0.72 -1.73
C LEU A 202 -7.41 -0.62 -1.07
N GLY A 203 -7.97 -0.58 0.14
CA GLY A 203 -8.42 -1.78 0.83
C GLY A 203 -9.53 -2.52 0.08
N LEU A 204 -10.51 -1.80 -0.47
CA LEU A 204 -11.57 -2.38 -1.30
C LEU A 204 -11.01 -3.00 -2.57
N SER A 205 -10.04 -2.35 -3.22
CA SER A 205 -9.33 -2.91 -4.38
C SER A 205 -8.64 -4.23 -4.03
N TYR A 206 -8.01 -4.33 -2.86
CA TYR A 206 -7.40 -5.57 -2.38
C TYR A 206 -8.45 -6.66 -2.13
N VAL A 207 -9.59 -6.33 -1.49
CA VAL A 207 -10.68 -7.28 -1.25
C VAL A 207 -11.30 -7.77 -2.57
N LEU A 208 -11.53 -6.88 -3.53
CA LEU A 208 -12.04 -7.22 -4.86
C LEU A 208 -11.09 -8.17 -5.61
N ARG A 209 -9.77 -8.00 -5.43
CA ARG A 209 -8.78 -8.95 -5.95
C ARG A 209 -8.98 -10.33 -5.33
N ILE A 210 -9.06 -10.44 -4.00
CA ILE A 210 -9.26 -11.74 -3.30
C ILE A 210 -10.53 -12.44 -3.80
N ILE A 211 -11.65 -11.71 -3.87
CA ILE A 211 -12.93 -12.25 -4.35
C ILE A 211 -12.84 -12.66 -5.82
N GLY A 212 -12.11 -11.88 -6.62
CA GLY A 212 -11.91 -12.22 -8.02
C GLY A 212 -11.05 -13.46 -8.22
N ASP A 213 -10.07 -13.68 -7.35
CA ASP A 213 -9.20 -14.85 -7.37
C ASP A 213 -9.96 -16.12 -6.96
N SER A 214 -10.98 -16.03 -6.09
CA SER A 214 -11.77 -17.20 -5.64
C SER A 214 -12.78 -17.77 -6.64
N GLY A 215 -12.87 -17.24 -7.87
CA GLY A 215 -13.67 -17.82 -8.96
C GLY A 215 -14.49 -16.83 -9.80
N PHE A 216 -14.56 -15.56 -9.40
CA PHE A 216 -15.25 -14.52 -10.16
C PHE A 216 -14.25 -13.67 -10.95
N GLU A 217 -13.70 -14.25 -12.01
CA GLU A 217 -12.54 -13.66 -12.69
C GLU A 217 -12.78 -12.19 -13.08
N LEU A 218 -13.96 -11.86 -13.62
CA LEU A 218 -14.38 -10.50 -13.99
C LEU A 218 -14.23 -9.45 -12.87
N ILE A 219 -14.38 -9.84 -11.59
CA ILE A 219 -14.24 -8.93 -10.44
C ILE A 219 -12.75 -8.59 -10.21
N SER A 220 -11.85 -9.53 -10.46
CA SER A 220 -10.39 -9.32 -10.37
C SER A 220 -9.91 -8.25 -11.35
N TRP A 221 -10.57 -8.13 -12.52
CA TRP A 221 -10.26 -7.12 -13.55
C TRP A 221 -10.61 -5.69 -13.12
N ILE A 222 -11.58 -5.53 -12.22
CA ILE A 222 -11.99 -4.22 -11.70
C ILE A 222 -10.97 -3.74 -10.66
N SER A 223 -10.30 -4.65 -9.95
CA SER A 223 -9.27 -4.31 -8.97
C SER A 223 -8.00 -3.79 -9.67
N PRO A 224 -7.56 -2.55 -9.41
CA PRO A 224 -6.24 -2.07 -9.85
C PRO A 224 -5.08 -2.99 -9.45
N LEU A 225 -5.15 -3.62 -8.27
CA LEU A 225 -4.13 -4.55 -7.80
C LEU A 225 -4.20 -5.89 -8.54
N GLY A 226 -5.41 -6.44 -8.73
CA GLY A 226 -5.61 -7.68 -9.50
C GLY A 226 -5.25 -7.52 -10.98
N LEU A 227 -5.56 -6.37 -11.56
CA LEU A 227 -5.19 -6.01 -12.91
C LEU A 227 -3.67 -6.03 -13.10
N LEU A 228 -2.91 -5.36 -12.22
CA LEU A 228 -1.45 -5.39 -12.30
C LEU A 228 -0.86 -6.74 -11.95
N TYR A 229 -1.49 -7.53 -11.08
CA TYR A 229 -1.04 -8.89 -10.78
C TYR A 229 -1.03 -9.79 -12.02
N ARG A 230 -1.97 -9.56 -12.96
CA ARG A 230 -2.05 -10.29 -14.24
C ARG A 230 -0.94 -9.96 -15.24
N THR A 231 -0.10 -8.96 -14.95
CA THR A 231 1.10 -8.70 -15.75
C THR A 231 2.09 -9.86 -15.68
N LYS A 232 2.05 -10.66 -14.60
CA LYS A 232 2.89 -11.85 -14.38
C LYS A 232 4.35 -11.65 -14.82
N PRO A 233 5.08 -10.67 -14.24
CA PRO A 233 6.49 -10.45 -14.53
C PRO A 233 7.32 -11.74 -14.42
N PHE A 234 8.34 -11.87 -15.27
CA PHE A 234 9.27 -13.01 -15.33
C PHE A 234 8.64 -14.35 -15.76
N VAL A 235 7.34 -14.37 -16.07
CA VAL A 235 6.64 -15.58 -16.55
C VAL A 235 6.03 -15.36 -17.93
N THR A 236 5.10 -14.39 -18.06
CA THR A 236 4.50 -14.05 -19.37
C THR A 236 4.73 -12.60 -19.79
N ASN A 237 5.09 -11.73 -18.84
CA ASN A 237 5.40 -10.32 -19.11
C ASN A 237 4.28 -9.58 -19.89
N ASN A 238 3.04 -9.70 -19.43
CA ASN A 238 1.90 -9.05 -20.08
C ASN A 238 1.87 -7.55 -19.78
N TRP A 239 2.08 -6.72 -20.81
CA TRP A 239 2.15 -5.26 -20.67
C TRP A 239 0.81 -4.55 -20.70
N TRP A 240 -0.21 -5.14 -21.35
CA TRP A 240 -1.49 -4.47 -21.56
C TRP A 240 -2.20 -4.00 -20.27
N PRO A 241 -2.12 -4.68 -19.09
CA PRO A 241 -2.79 -4.21 -17.88
C PRO A 241 -2.28 -2.85 -17.40
N VAL A 242 -1.01 -2.55 -17.66
CA VAL A 242 -0.39 -1.25 -17.36
C VAL A 242 -1.08 -0.14 -18.15
N LEU A 243 -1.39 -0.38 -19.42
CA LEU A 243 -2.04 0.60 -20.29
C LEU A 243 -3.44 0.96 -19.78
N ILE A 244 -4.21 -0.05 -19.33
CA ILE A 244 -5.54 0.18 -18.75
C ILE A 244 -5.43 1.01 -17.47
N LEU A 245 -4.47 0.68 -16.59
CA LEU A 245 -4.28 1.43 -15.36
C LEU A 245 -3.82 2.86 -15.62
N PHE A 246 -2.94 3.06 -16.61
CA PHE A 246 -2.47 4.37 -17.01
C PHE A 246 -3.62 5.24 -17.56
N PHE A 247 -4.51 4.67 -18.36
CA PHE A 247 -5.72 5.34 -18.82
C PHE A 247 -6.64 5.74 -17.66
N GLY A 248 -6.87 4.84 -16.69
CA GLY A 248 -7.62 5.15 -15.46
C GLY A 248 -6.99 6.29 -14.66
N THR A 249 -5.66 6.34 -14.58
CA THR A 249 -4.91 7.41 -13.91
C THR A 249 -5.19 8.77 -14.57
N ILE A 250 -5.14 8.84 -15.90
CA ILE A 250 -5.45 10.06 -16.65
C ILE A 250 -6.88 10.52 -16.37
N ILE A 251 -7.85 9.60 -16.38
CA ILE A 251 -9.25 9.92 -16.08
C ILE A 251 -9.39 10.57 -14.70
N PHE A 252 -8.79 9.96 -13.65
CA PHE A 252 -8.86 10.51 -12.30
C PHE A 252 -8.20 11.90 -12.19
N ILE A 253 -7.06 12.11 -12.86
CA ILE A 253 -6.41 13.43 -12.91
C ILE A 253 -7.32 14.45 -13.59
N VAL A 254 -7.89 14.13 -14.76
CA VAL A 254 -8.76 15.03 -15.52
C VAL A 254 -10.00 15.41 -14.71
N ILE A 255 -10.68 14.42 -14.10
CA ILE A 255 -11.83 14.66 -13.24
C ILE A 255 -11.44 15.56 -12.06
N SER A 256 -10.30 15.29 -11.42
CA SER A 256 -9.83 16.09 -10.28
C SER A 256 -9.59 17.55 -10.65
N LEU A 257 -8.89 17.80 -11.76
CA LEU A 257 -8.62 19.16 -12.25
C LEU A 257 -9.92 19.88 -12.65
N TYR A 258 -10.88 19.17 -13.23
CA TYR A 258 -12.19 19.71 -13.56
C TYR A 258 -12.99 20.12 -12.31
N LEU A 259 -13.04 19.26 -11.29
CA LEU A 259 -13.71 19.55 -10.02
C LEU A 259 -13.04 20.74 -9.31
N GLN A 260 -11.71 20.79 -9.27
CA GLN A 260 -10.97 21.91 -8.67
C GLN A 260 -11.27 23.25 -9.35
N LYS A 261 -11.50 23.26 -10.67
CA LYS A 261 -11.85 24.48 -11.40
C LYS A 261 -13.20 25.04 -10.96
N ARG A 262 -14.17 24.17 -10.67
CA ARG A 262 -15.55 24.54 -10.27
C ARG A 262 -15.72 24.78 -8.77
N ARG A 263 -14.87 24.21 -7.94
CA ARG A 263 -14.92 24.29 -6.47
C ARG A 263 -14.33 25.60 -5.92
N ASP A 264 -14.93 26.11 -4.85
CA ASP A 264 -14.40 27.22 -4.06
C ASP A 264 -13.36 26.72 -3.04
N LEU A 265 -12.42 27.58 -2.66
CA LEU A 265 -11.40 27.23 -1.67
C LEU A 265 -12.03 26.82 -0.34
N GLY A 266 -11.43 25.83 0.32
CA GLY A 266 -11.87 25.32 1.61
C GLY A 266 -13.12 24.43 1.53
N SER A 267 -14.01 24.65 0.57
CA SER A 267 -15.21 23.82 0.38
C SER A 267 -14.83 22.43 -0.13
N GLY A 268 -15.29 21.36 0.53
CA GLY A 268 -15.30 20.01 -0.06
C GLY A 268 -16.64 19.78 -0.76
N LEU A 269 -16.69 18.94 -1.79
CA LEU A 269 -17.95 18.64 -2.49
C LEU A 269 -18.85 17.66 -1.71
N LEU A 270 -18.26 16.84 -0.83
CA LEU A 270 -19.02 16.00 0.09
C LEU A 270 -19.49 16.85 1.28
N PRO A 271 -20.77 16.73 1.68
CA PRO A 271 -21.30 17.48 2.80
C PRO A 271 -20.51 17.13 4.08
N SER A 272 -19.94 18.16 4.70
CA SER A 272 -19.41 18.05 6.06
C SER A 272 -20.54 17.60 6.97
N ARG A 273 -20.41 16.45 7.64
CA ARG A 273 -21.43 16.01 8.60
C ARG A 273 -21.61 17.10 9.65
N VAL A 274 -22.79 17.70 9.69
CA VAL A 274 -23.19 18.60 10.76
C VAL A 274 -23.07 17.81 12.06
N GLY A 275 -22.27 18.30 13.01
CA GLY A 275 -22.10 17.63 14.30
C GLY A 275 -23.46 17.38 14.97
N LYS A 276 -23.55 16.37 15.85
CA LYS A 276 -24.79 16.11 16.60
C LYS A 276 -25.17 17.36 17.40
N ARG A 277 -26.43 17.81 17.28
CA ARG A 277 -26.97 18.98 18.01
C ARG A 277 -26.84 18.87 19.53
N SER A 278 -26.75 17.66 20.07
CA SER A 278 -26.59 17.41 21.50
C SER A 278 -25.44 16.43 21.75
N ALA A 279 -24.51 16.80 22.66
CA ALA A 279 -23.48 15.91 23.15
C ALA A 279 -24.09 14.85 24.11
N SER A 280 -23.75 13.58 23.91
CA SER A 280 -24.10 12.49 24.85
C SER A 280 -23.52 12.76 26.24
N ARG A 281 -24.20 12.33 27.31
CA ARG A 281 -23.68 12.44 28.70
C ARG A 281 -22.29 11.82 28.85
N LEU A 282 -21.97 10.77 28.10
CA LEU A 282 -20.64 10.14 28.08
C LEU A 282 -19.54 11.10 27.59
N LEU A 283 -19.83 11.97 26.62
CA LEU A 283 -18.87 12.95 26.10
C LEU A 283 -18.54 14.06 27.11
N ARG A 284 -19.32 14.18 28.19
CA ARG A 284 -19.04 15.11 29.30
C ARG A 284 -18.05 14.55 30.32
N THR A 285 -17.62 13.31 30.14
CA THR A 285 -16.65 12.64 31.02
C THR A 285 -15.36 12.35 30.26
N VAL A 286 -14.21 12.45 30.94
CA VAL A 286 -12.89 12.14 30.34
C VAL A 286 -12.85 10.73 29.72
N PRO A 287 -13.37 9.67 30.37
CA PRO A 287 -13.38 8.32 29.78
C PRO A 287 -14.27 8.22 28.53
N GLY A 288 -15.46 8.85 28.54
CA GLY A 288 -16.36 8.79 27.40
C GLY A 288 -15.90 9.63 26.20
N LEU A 289 -15.17 10.73 26.44
CA LEU A 289 -14.47 11.47 25.39
C LEU A 289 -13.33 10.64 24.79
N ALA A 290 -12.50 10.02 25.63
CA ALA A 290 -11.41 9.15 25.21
C ALA A 290 -11.93 7.97 24.36
N LEU A 291 -12.96 7.27 24.82
CA LEU A 291 -13.58 6.18 24.05
C LEU A 291 -14.12 6.66 22.70
N ASN A 292 -14.74 7.84 22.63
CA ASN A 292 -15.25 8.35 21.35
C ASN A 292 -14.12 8.73 20.37
N LEU A 293 -12.98 9.20 20.87
CA LEU A 293 -11.78 9.50 20.08
C LEU A 293 -11.08 8.23 19.58
N LEU A 294 -11.08 7.17 20.41
CA LEU A 294 -10.35 5.92 20.18
C LEU A 294 -11.17 4.81 19.53
N LYS A 295 -12.51 4.90 19.52
CA LYS A 295 -13.41 3.84 19.01
C LYS A 295 -13.04 3.34 17.61
N ALA A 296 -12.76 4.25 16.68
CA ALA A 296 -12.51 3.89 15.29
C ALA A 296 -11.15 3.18 15.14
N PRO A 297 -10.04 3.73 15.67
CA PRO A 297 -8.77 2.99 15.75
C PRO A 297 -8.90 1.62 16.42
N LEU A 298 -9.59 1.53 17.58
CA LEU A 298 -9.75 0.28 18.31
C LEU A 298 -10.46 -0.77 17.46
N ILE A 299 -11.62 -0.44 16.86
CA ILE A 299 -12.36 -1.37 15.99
C ILE A 299 -11.49 -1.84 14.82
N ILE A 300 -10.80 -0.91 14.15
CA ILE A 300 -9.95 -1.24 13.00
C ILE A 300 -8.82 -2.19 13.41
N TRP A 301 -8.09 -1.88 14.47
CA TRP A 301 -6.97 -2.71 14.92
C TRP A 301 -7.42 -4.07 15.45
N THR A 302 -8.53 -4.15 16.18
CA THR A 302 -9.11 -5.42 16.61
C THR A 302 -9.48 -6.29 15.41
N LEU A 303 -10.16 -5.73 14.41
CA LEU A 303 -10.51 -6.46 13.19
C LEU A 303 -9.27 -6.91 12.41
N SER A 304 -8.25 -6.05 12.29
CA SER A 304 -6.98 -6.41 11.63
C SER A 304 -6.25 -7.54 12.35
N LEU A 305 -6.19 -7.52 13.69
CA LEU A 305 -5.55 -8.58 14.47
C LEU A 305 -6.31 -9.90 14.39
N ILE A 306 -7.65 -9.85 14.40
CA ILE A 306 -8.48 -11.04 14.16
C ILE A 306 -8.20 -11.62 12.78
N LEU A 307 -8.17 -10.77 11.74
CA LEU A 307 -7.89 -11.21 10.37
C LEU A 307 -6.51 -11.85 10.25
N LEU A 308 -5.47 -11.24 10.83
CA LEU A 308 -4.13 -11.82 10.87
C LEU A 308 -4.11 -13.15 11.63
N GLY A 309 -4.79 -13.22 12.77
CA GLY A 309 -4.91 -14.46 13.54
C GLY A 309 -5.56 -15.59 12.74
N VAL A 310 -6.63 -15.31 12.00
CA VAL A 310 -7.28 -16.29 11.10
C VAL A 310 -6.32 -16.72 9.99
N THR A 311 -5.60 -15.77 9.39
CA THR A 311 -4.69 -16.04 8.26
C THR A 311 -3.49 -16.90 8.67
N TYR A 312 -2.87 -16.61 9.81
CA TYR A 312 -1.76 -17.43 10.32
C TYR A 312 -2.27 -18.75 10.92
N GLY A 313 -3.45 -18.75 11.53
CA GLY A 313 -4.08 -19.94 12.08
C GLY A 313 -4.42 -20.99 11.02
N SER A 314 -4.84 -20.58 9.81
CA SER A 314 -5.12 -21.54 8.73
C SER A 314 -3.89 -22.31 8.27
N VAL A 315 -2.69 -21.70 8.32
CA VAL A 315 -1.43 -22.37 7.96
C VAL A 315 -1.06 -23.47 8.97
N MET A 316 -1.54 -23.38 10.22
CA MET A 316 -1.26 -24.39 11.24
C MET A 316 -1.88 -25.76 10.93
N GLY A 317 -3.06 -25.79 10.30
CA GLY A 317 -3.69 -27.06 9.91
C GLY A 317 -2.89 -27.81 8.84
N ASP A 318 -2.26 -27.07 7.93
CA ASP A 318 -1.46 -27.65 6.84
C ASP A 318 -0.03 -28.00 7.30
N LEU A 319 0.47 -27.36 8.37
CA LEU A 319 1.83 -27.57 8.90
C LEU A 319 2.09 -29.02 9.32
N GLU A 320 1.13 -29.69 9.94
CA GLU A 320 1.29 -31.10 10.33
C GLU A 320 1.48 -32.00 9.10
N THR A 321 0.77 -31.70 8.01
CA THR A 321 0.90 -32.44 6.74
C THR A 321 2.20 -32.12 5.99
N LEU A 322 2.70 -30.89 6.09
CA LEU A 322 3.98 -30.48 5.50
C LEU A 322 5.19 -31.04 6.27
N ILE A 323 5.06 -31.23 7.57
CA ILE A 323 6.08 -31.83 8.43
C ILE A 323 6.21 -33.34 8.15
N ALA A 324 5.08 -34.05 8.05
CA ALA A 324 5.03 -35.51 7.85
C ALA A 324 5.58 -36.01 6.50
N GLY A 325 5.94 -35.11 5.58
CA GLY A 325 6.47 -35.45 4.26
C GLY A 325 7.94 -35.06 4.03
N ASN A 326 8.62 -34.51 5.04
CA ASN A 326 9.97 -33.97 4.89
C ASN A 326 10.96 -34.63 5.86
N GLU A 327 11.75 -35.58 5.34
CA GLU A 327 12.74 -36.36 6.10
C GLU A 327 13.76 -35.48 6.86
N VAL A 328 14.04 -34.26 6.38
CA VAL A 328 14.95 -33.34 7.06
C VAL A 328 14.30 -32.74 8.31
N ILE A 329 13.02 -32.38 8.22
CA ILE A 329 12.27 -31.83 9.35
C ILE A 329 11.99 -32.93 10.38
N GLU A 330 11.66 -34.14 9.95
CA GLU A 330 11.51 -35.30 10.83
C GLU A 330 12.80 -35.58 11.62
N LYS A 331 13.97 -35.57 10.96
CA LYS A 331 15.27 -35.73 11.64
C LYS A 331 15.61 -34.60 12.62
N ILE A 332 15.11 -33.38 12.38
CA ILE A 332 15.28 -32.25 13.31
C ILE A 332 14.37 -32.42 14.54
N ILE A 333 13.14 -32.92 14.35
CA ILE A 333 12.18 -33.24 15.42
C ILE A 333 12.71 -34.41 16.26
N GLU A 334 13.22 -35.47 15.64
CA GLU A 334 13.79 -36.64 16.33
C GLU A 334 14.97 -36.27 17.23
N ASN A 335 15.81 -35.30 16.81
CA ASN A 335 16.94 -34.82 17.59
C ASN A 335 16.56 -33.83 18.71
N ASN A 336 15.33 -33.27 18.71
CA ASN A 336 14.84 -32.34 19.72
C ASN A 336 13.39 -32.67 20.13
N PRO A 337 13.13 -33.84 20.77
CA PRO A 337 11.78 -34.34 21.04
C PRO A 337 10.96 -33.44 21.99
N ASP A 338 11.63 -32.62 22.82
CA ASP A 338 10.98 -31.68 23.73
C ASP A 338 10.52 -30.37 23.04
N GLN A 339 11.00 -30.11 21.81
CA GLN A 339 10.67 -28.90 21.05
C GLN A 339 9.59 -29.19 20.01
N ASN A 340 8.33 -29.08 20.42
CA ASN A 340 7.21 -29.13 19.48
C ASN A 340 7.29 -27.93 18.51
N ILE A 341 7.63 -28.20 17.25
CA ILE A 341 7.76 -27.20 16.18
C ILE A 341 6.50 -26.34 16.04
N VAL A 342 5.31 -26.94 16.23
CA VAL A 342 4.03 -26.21 16.22
C VAL A 342 4.00 -25.16 17.34
N LYS A 343 4.49 -25.48 18.54
CA LYS A 343 4.59 -24.51 19.64
C LYS A 343 5.59 -23.38 19.34
N GLN A 344 6.73 -23.67 18.71
CA GLN A 344 7.68 -22.63 18.29
C GLN A 344 7.08 -21.71 17.22
N PHE A 345 6.40 -22.28 16.23
CA PHE A 345 5.71 -21.51 15.21
C PHE A 345 4.62 -20.60 15.81
N ILE A 346 3.81 -21.12 16.74
CA ILE A 346 2.83 -20.33 17.52
C ILE A 346 3.55 -19.20 18.28
N ALA A 347 4.66 -19.49 18.95
CA ALA A 347 5.39 -18.49 19.72
C ALA A 347 5.94 -17.35 18.84
N ILE A 348 6.46 -17.66 17.66
CA ILE A 348 6.94 -16.66 16.69
C ILE A 348 5.78 -15.78 16.21
N ILE A 349 4.65 -16.37 15.82
CA ILE A 349 3.47 -15.62 15.37
C ILE A 349 2.93 -14.73 16.50
N LEU A 350 2.80 -15.25 17.71
CA LEU A 350 2.36 -14.47 18.87
C LEU A 350 3.33 -13.32 19.17
N GLY A 351 4.64 -13.55 19.05
CA GLY A 351 5.65 -12.49 19.16
C GLY A 351 5.45 -11.39 18.12
N LEU A 352 5.26 -11.75 16.85
CA LEU A 352 5.01 -10.80 15.76
C LEU A 352 3.70 -10.02 15.96
N LEU A 353 2.61 -10.69 16.32
CA LEU A 353 1.33 -10.04 16.61
C LEU A 353 1.43 -9.11 17.83
N SER A 354 2.20 -9.50 18.84
CA SER A 354 2.46 -8.66 20.02
C SER A 354 3.18 -7.37 19.63
N ILE A 355 4.22 -7.44 18.80
CA ILE A 355 4.92 -6.27 18.27
C ILE A 355 3.95 -5.39 17.47
N ALA A 356 3.09 -5.98 16.64
CA ALA A 356 2.09 -5.24 15.87
C ALA A 356 1.12 -4.45 16.77
N THR A 357 0.83 -4.92 17.99
CA THR A 357 -0.05 -4.20 18.94
C THR A 357 0.59 -2.95 19.53
N VAL A 358 1.91 -2.77 19.44
CA VAL A 358 2.59 -1.53 19.88
C VAL A 358 2.10 -0.32 19.06
N ILE A 359 1.78 -0.51 17.78
CA ILE A 359 1.33 0.58 16.90
C ILE A 359 0.01 1.22 17.38
N PRO A 360 -1.09 0.46 17.59
CA PRO A 360 -2.31 1.03 18.14
C PRO A 360 -2.09 1.70 19.50
N VAL A 361 -1.24 1.13 20.36
CA VAL A 361 -0.93 1.70 21.68
C VAL A 361 -0.29 3.08 21.52
N ILE A 362 0.74 3.22 20.68
CA ILE A 362 1.37 4.52 20.41
C ILE A 362 0.36 5.51 19.81
N GLN A 363 -0.47 5.07 18.85
CA GLN A 363 -1.50 5.93 18.26
C GLN A 363 -2.53 6.42 19.29
N ILE A 364 -2.92 5.56 20.23
CA ILE A 364 -3.81 5.90 21.34
C ILE A 364 -3.14 6.94 22.24
N VAL A 365 -1.90 6.71 22.66
CA VAL A 365 -1.14 7.62 23.52
C VAL A 365 -0.98 8.98 22.86
N MET A 366 -0.53 9.04 21.60
CA MET A 366 -0.37 10.31 20.86
C MET A 366 -1.68 11.09 20.71
N LYS A 367 -2.80 10.40 20.50
CA LYS A 367 -4.11 11.07 20.42
C LYS A 367 -4.55 11.65 21.76
N LEU A 368 -4.30 10.93 22.85
CA LEU A 368 -4.64 11.40 24.18
C LEU A 368 -3.77 12.59 24.59
N THR A 369 -2.46 12.54 24.35
CA THR A 369 -1.54 13.66 24.66
C THR A 369 -1.87 14.91 23.84
N THR A 370 -2.17 14.75 22.55
CA THR A 370 -2.59 15.88 21.70
C THR A 370 -3.90 16.49 22.21
N ALA A 371 -4.85 15.65 22.65
CA ALA A 371 -6.11 16.12 23.20
C ALA A 371 -5.91 16.91 24.50
N THR A 372 -5.03 16.46 25.41
CA THR A 372 -4.77 17.16 26.68
C THR A 372 -4.05 18.50 26.49
N HIS A 373 -3.16 18.62 25.51
CA HIS A 373 -2.46 19.88 25.20
C HIS A 373 -3.36 20.99 24.63
N LEU A 374 -4.56 20.66 24.13
CA LEU A 374 -5.52 21.66 23.66
C LEU A 374 -6.40 22.24 24.78
N TYR A 375 -6.33 21.67 25.99
CA TYR A 375 -7.10 22.10 27.17
C TYR A 375 -6.27 22.88 28.20
N HIS A 376 -4.98 23.05 27.96
CA HIS A 376 -4.08 23.95 28.68
C HIS A 376 -3.61 25.04 27.72
#